data_AF-A0A6P0CFF2-F1
#
_entry.id   AF-A0A6P0CFF2-F1
#
_cell.length_a   1.000
_cell.length_b   1.000
_cell.length_c   1.000
_cell.angle_alpha   90.00
_cell.angle_beta   90.00
_cell.angle_gamma   90.00
#
_symmetry.space_group_name_H-M   'P 1'
#
loop_
_entity.id
_entity.type
_entity.pdbx_description
1 polymer ?
#
loop_
_entity_poly.entity_id
_entity_poly.type
_entity_poly.pdbx_seq_one_letter_code
_entity_poly.pdbx_strand_id
1 'polypeptide(L)'
;MALREAMDYASDGDTLVVTKLDRLARSVQHLGEIVDELEGKNGGLRSLDLGLDTSNSTGRLMLTVLGSVAQFEREMMLERQREGAAKAKAPGRYKRRKPAAQLHAEQIVALFAEATSRREVADQLALSERSVYRALKRRKADA
;
A
#
# COMPACT_ATOMS: atom_id res chain seq x y z
N MET A 1 -6.75 -19.73 4.82
CA MET A 1 -7.02 -21.17 4.69
C MET A 1 -8.44 -21.49 5.09
N ALA A 2 -8.90 -21.14 6.30
CA ALA A 2 -10.25 -21.46 6.79
C ALA A 2 -11.44 -21.15 5.85
N LEU A 3 -11.47 -20.00 5.15
CA LEU A 3 -12.56 -19.70 4.21
C LEU A 3 -12.62 -20.70 3.04
N ARG A 4 -11.46 -21.07 2.50
CA ARG A 4 -11.36 -21.96 1.34
C ARG A 4 -11.83 -23.37 1.70
N GLU A 5 -11.40 -23.86 2.85
CA GLU A 5 -11.86 -25.14 3.41
C GLU A 5 -13.38 -25.13 3.66
N ALA A 6 -13.94 -24.03 4.15
CA ALA A 6 -15.38 -23.89 4.34
C ALA A 6 -16.15 -23.91 3.00
N MET A 7 -15.61 -23.27 1.96
CA MET A 7 -16.19 -23.28 0.62
C MET A 7 -16.07 -24.64 -0.05
N ASP A 8 -14.97 -25.38 0.18
CA ASP A 8 -14.77 -26.74 -0.33
C ASP A 8 -15.68 -27.76 0.36
N TYR A 9 -16.00 -27.55 1.65
CA TYR A 9 -16.96 -28.38 2.38
C TYR A 9 -18.42 -28.13 1.98
N ALA A 10 -18.73 -26.92 1.51
CA ALA A 10 -20.09 -26.56 1.11
C ALA A 10 -20.56 -27.42 -0.08
N SER A 11 -21.71 -28.06 0.11
CA SER A 11 -22.39 -28.89 -0.89
C SER A 11 -23.34 -28.06 -1.75
N ASP A 12 -23.90 -28.68 -2.79
CA ASP A 12 -24.84 -28.03 -3.71
C ASP A 12 -26.06 -27.49 -2.95
N GLY A 13 -26.36 -26.21 -3.12
CA GLY A 13 -27.48 -25.53 -2.44
C GLY A 13 -27.16 -24.94 -1.06
N ASP A 14 -25.94 -25.12 -0.53
CA ASP A 14 -25.60 -24.62 0.80
C ASP A 14 -25.46 -23.09 0.84
N THR A 15 -25.91 -22.49 1.94
CA THR A 15 -25.76 -21.05 2.18
C THR A 15 -24.68 -20.78 3.21
N LEU A 16 -23.65 -20.04 2.81
CA LEU A 16 -22.61 -19.58 3.72
C LEU A 16 -23.16 -18.44 4.57
N VAL A 17 -23.24 -18.65 5.89
CA VAL A 17 -23.73 -17.64 6.84
C VAL A 17 -22.54 -16.99 7.54
N VAL A 18 -22.46 -15.66 7.45
CA VAL A 18 -21.40 -14.86 8.08
C VAL A 18 -21.99 -13.81 9.00
N THR A 19 -21.24 -13.47 10.06
CA THR A 19 -21.63 -12.39 10.98
C THR A 19 -21.37 -11.02 10.39
N LYS A 20 -20.24 -10.84 9.69
CA LYS A 20 -19.89 -9.59 9.01
C LYS A 20 -19.14 -9.83 7.71
N LEU A 21 -19.41 -9.01 6.69
CA LEU A 21 -18.78 -9.10 5.37
C LEU A 21 -17.30 -8.72 5.37
N ASP A 22 -16.86 -7.81 6.26
CA ASP A 22 -15.45 -7.37 6.35
C ASP A 22 -14.48 -8.48 6.75
N ARG A 23 -14.99 -9.52 7.41
CA ARG A 23 -14.22 -10.70 7.82
C ARG A 23 -14.14 -11.76 6.71
N LEU A 24 -15.06 -11.69 5.75
CA LEU A 24 -15.15 -12.61 4.63
C LEU A 24 -14.27 -12.15 3.47
N ALA A 25 -14.33 -10.86 3.12
CA ALA A 25 -13.66 -10.34 1.94
C ALA A 25 -12.80 -9.10 2.21
N ARG A 26 -11.66 -9.02 1.52
CA ARG A 26 -10.71 -7.90 1.62
C ARG A 26 -11.02 -6.73 0.69
N SER A 27 -11.91 -6.94 -0.27
CA SER A 27 -12.38 -5.94 -1.23
C SER A 27 -13.77 -6.33 -1.72
N VAL A 28 -14.47 -5.36 -2.31
CA VAL A 28 -15.75 -5.57 -2.98
C VAL A 28 -15.62 -6.57 -4.13
N GLN A 29 -14.53 -6.47 -4.90
CA GLN A 29 -14.24 -7.43 -5.96
C GLN A 29 -14.09 -8.85 -5.43
N HIS A 30 -13.32 -9.04 -4.35
CA HIS A 30 -13.14 -10.35 -3.72
C HIS A 30 -14.46 -10.90 -3.15
N LEU A 31 -15.35 -10.02 -2.68
CA LEU A 31 -16.68 -10.42 -2.24
C LEU A 31 -17.54 -10.90 -3.39
N GLY A 32 -17.48 -10.23 -4.54
CA GLY A 32 -18.13 -10.67 -5.78
C GLY A 32 -17.64 -12.05 -6.22
N GLU A 33 -16.32 -12.25 -6.25
CA GLU A 33 -15.70 -13.55 -6.59
C GLU A 33 -16.20 -14.69 -5.69
N ILE A 34 -16.35 -14.45 -4.38
CA ILE A 34 -16.89 -15.45 -3.44
C ILE A 34 -18.36 -15.75 -3.72
N VAL A 35 -19.16 -14.73 -4.03
CA VAL A 35 -20.59 -14.92 -4.34
C VAL A 35 -20.76 -15.67 -5.66
N ASP A 36 -20.00 -15.32 -6.69
CA ASP A 36 -20.03 -16.03 -7.98
C ASP A 36 -19.62 -17.51 -7.82
N GLU A 37 -18.64 -17.80 -6.97
CA GLU A 37 -18.23 -19.18 -6.67
C GLU A 37 -19.31 -19.97 -5.91
N LEU A 38 -20.00 -19.33 -4.97
CA LEU A 38 -21.12 -19.93 -4.25
C LEU A 38 -22.32 -20.17 -5.17
N GLU A 39 -22.64 -19.23 -6.07
CA GLU A 39 -23.70 -19.38 -7.07
C GLU A 39 -23.40 -20.53 -8.04
N GLY A 40 -22.14 -20.73 -8.42
CA GLY A 40 -21.70 -21.88 -9.21
C GLY A 40 -22.01 -23.24 -8.57
N LYS A 41 -22.23 -23.27 -7.24
CA LYS A 41 -22.65 -24.45 -6.47
C LYS A 41 -24.14 -24.40 -6.08
N ASN A 42 -24.96 -23.61 -6.78
CA ASN A 42 -26.35 -23.29 -6.44
C ASN A 42 -26.56 -22.78 -4.99
N GLY A 43 -25.48 -22.31 -4.36
CA GLY A 43 -25.46 -21.85 -2.98
C GLY A 43 -25.69 -20.34 -2.88
N GLY A 44 -25.56 -19.83 -1.66
CA GLY A 44 -25.76 -18.41 -1.38
C GLY A 44 -24.90 -17.89 -0.23
N LEU A 45 -24.97 -16.58 -0.01
CA LEU A 45 -24.30 -15.89 1.08
C LEU A 45 -25.33 -15.14 1.91
N ARG A 46 -25.28 -15.31 3.23
CA ARG A 46 -26.14 -14.58 4.16
C ARG A 46 -25.32 -13.86 5.22
N SER A 47 -25.55 -12.55 5.37
CA SER A 47 -24.92 -11.72 6.39
C SER A 47 -25.89 -11.43 7.52
N LEU A 48 -25.53 -11.77 8.75
CA LEU A 48 -26.38 -11.57 9.93
C LEU A 48 -26.44 -10.10 10.38
N ASP A 49 -25.35 -9.35 10.25
CA ASP A 49 -25.28 -7.94 10.63
C ASP A 49 -26.10 -7.01 9.73
N LEU A 50 -26.07 -7.26 8.42
CA LEU A 50 -26.77 -6.46 7.41
C LEU A 50 -28.14 -7.03 7.07
N GLY A 51 -28.47 -8.24 7.55
CA GLY A 51 -29.69 -8.95 7.16
C GLY A 51 -29.75 -9.25 5.65
N LEU A 52 -28.58 -9.32 4.99
CA LEU A 52 -28.45 -9.49 3.55
C LEU A 52 -28.43 -10.98 3.19
N ASP A 53 -29.14 -11.36 2.13
CA ASP A 53 -29.23 -12.75 1.65
C ASP A 53 -29.14 -12.78 0.12
N THR A 54 -28.04 -13.31 -0.43
CA THR A 54 -27.79 -13.34 -1.88
C THR A 54 -28.49 -14.49 -2.60
N SER A 55 -29.22 -15.37 -1.90
CA SER A 55 -30.02 -16.42 -2.54
C SER A 55 -31.14 -15.84 -3.44
N ASN A 56 -31.60 -14.62 -3.14
CA ASN A 56 -32.62 -13.91 -3.90
C ASN A 56 -32.06 -12.72 -4.70
N SER A 57 -32.78 -12.31 -5.75
CA SER A 57 -32.37 -11.23 -6.66
C SER A 57 -32.23 -9.88 -5.96
N THR A 58 -33.04 -9.63 -4.94
CA THR A 58 -32.99 -8.38 -4.16
C THR A 58 -31.69 -8.27 -3.35
N GLY A 59 -31.27 -9.33 -2.68
CA GLY A 59 -30.04 -9.31 -1.89
C GLY A 59 -28.79 -9.24 -2.78
N ARG A 60 -28.82 -9.84 -3.97
CA ARG A 60 -27.76 -9.64 -4.99
C ARG A 60 -27.66 -8.19 -5.43
N LEU A 61 -28.80 -7.55 -5.74
CA LEU A 61 -28.83 -6.13 -6.08
C LEU A 61 -28.27 -5.27 -4.93
N MET A 62 -28.72 -5.53 -3.69
CA MET A 62 -28.23 -4.78 -2.53
C MET A 62 -26.72 -4.96 -2.33
N LEU A 63 -26.20 -6.18 -2.48
CA LEU A 63 -24.77 -6.44 -2.38
C LEU A 63 -23.97 -5.63 -3.40
N THR A 64 -24.41 -5.63 -4.66
CA THR A 64 -23.76 -4.88 -5.75
C THR A 64 -23.80 -3.38 -5.50
N VAL A 65 -24.94 -2.85 -5.03
CA VAL A 65 -25.07 -1.41 -4.70
C VAL A 65 -24.16 -1.02 -3.54
N LEU A 66 -24.18 -1.78 -2.44
CA LEU A 66 -23.32 -1.54 -1.28
C LEU A 66 -21.83 -1.63 -1.65
N GLY A 67 -21.48 -2.64 -2.46
CA GLY A 67 -20.14 -2.80 -3.01
C GLY A 67 -19.71 -1.59 -3.86
N SER A 68 -20.59 -1.14 -4.76
CA SER A 68 -20.31 0.01 -5.63
C SER A 68 -20.09 1.29 -4.82
N VAL A 69 -20.90 1.51 -3.78
CA VAL A 69 -20.73 2.66 -2.87
C VAL A 69 -19.41 2.58 -2.11
N ALA A 70 -19.06 1.41 -1.56
CA ALA A 70 -17.80 1.23 -0.84
C ALA A 70 -16.58 1.44 -1.74
N GLN A 71 -16.65 1.02 -3.00
CA GLN A 71 -15.61 1.28 -4.00
C GLN A 71 -15.51 2.79 -4.31
N PHE A 72 -16.64 3.45 -4.55
CA PHE A 72 -16.70 4.89 -4.80
C PHE A 72 -16.08 5.69 -3.64
N GLU A 73 -16.43 5.39 -2.39
CA GLU A 73 -15.86 6.05 -1.22
C GLU A 73 -14.34 5.88 -1.13
N ARG A 74 -13.83 4.68 -1.45
CA ARG A 74 -12.39 4.40 -1.47
C ARG A 74 -11.67 5.21 -2.55
N GLU A 75 -12.24 5.28 -3.75
CA GLU A 75 -11.68 6.06 -4.86
C GLU A 75 -11.64 7.55 -4.52
N MET A 76 -12.74 8.10 -3.99
CA MET A 76 -12.84 9.48 -3.51
C MET A 76 -11.82 9.80 -2.40
N MET A 77 -11.60 8.87 -1.46
CA MET A 77 -10.60 9.02 -0.41
C MET A 77 -9.18 9.10 -0.99
N LEU A 78 -8.84 8.22 -1.93
CA LEU A 78 -7.54 8.20 -2.59
C LEU A 78 -7.30 9.45 -3.45
N GLU A 79 -8.33 9.95 -4.13
CA GLU A 79 -8.26 11.18 -4.90
C GLU A 79 -7.93 12.39 -3.99
N ARG A 80 -8.67 12.56 -2.89
CA ARG A 80 -8.39 13.61 -1.90
C ARG A 80 -6.98 13.50 -1.31
N GLN A 81 -6.50 12.28 -1.07
CA GLN A 81 -5.13 12.07 -0.59
C GLN A 81 -4.10 12.52 -1.62
N ARG A 82 -4.33 12.23 -2.92
CA ARG A 82 -3.45 12.68 -4.01
C ARG A 82 -3.45 14.20 -4.15
N GLU A 83 -4.61 14.84 -4.08
CA GLU A 83 -4.73 16.30 -4.09
C GLU A 83 -4.02 16.93 -2.90
N GLY A 84 -4.22 16.39 -1.69
CA GLY A 84 -3.55 16.83 -0.47
C GLY A 84 -2.03 16.68 -0.58
N ALA A 85 -1.56 15.54 -1.11
CA ALA A 85 -0.14 15.31 -1.37
C ALA A 85 0.43 16.26 -2.43
N ALA A 86 -0.33 16.57 -3.48
CA ALA A 86 0.08 17.53 -4.51
C ALA A 86 0.16 18.96 -3.93
N LYS A 87 -0.85 19.40 -3.17
CA LYS A 87 -0.86 20.68 -2.45
C LYS A 87 0.27 20.77 -1.43
N ALA A 88 0.57 19.69 -0.71
CA ALA A 88 1.68 19.64 0.26
C ALA A 88 3.07 19.60 -0.42
N LYS A 89 3.16 19.14 -1.67
CA LYS A 89 4.38 19.20 -2.50
C LYS A 89 4.55 20.55 -3.21
N ALA A 90 3.49 21.34 -3.35
CA ALA A 90 3.47 22.62 -4.06
C ALA A 90 4.27 23.76 -3.40
N PRO A 91 4.40 23.88 -2.06
CA PRO A 91 5.50 24.68 -1.53
C PRO A 91 6.77 23.86 -1.73
N GLY A 92 7.83 24.44 -2.31
CA GLY A 92 9.15 23.84 -2.55
C GLY A 92 9.94 23.41 -1.30
N ARG A 93 9.24 22.83 -0.32
CA ARG A 93 9.66 22.42 1.01
C ARG A 93 9.89 20.90 1.11
N TYR A 94 9.74 20.16 0.01
CA TYR A 94 10.29 18.81 -0.10
C TYR A 94 11.80 18.88 -0.44
N LYS A 95 12.59 19.48 0.46
CA LYS A 95 14.01 19.17 0.51
C LYS A 95 14.07 17.73 1.01
N ARG A 96 14.26 16.76 0.10
CA ARG A 96 14.70 15.40 0.47
C ARG A 96 15.73 15.54 1.59
N ARG A 97 15.68 14.70 2.64
CA ARG A 97 16.68 14.68 3.72
C ARG A 97 18.05 14.86 3.06
N LYS A 98 18.71 15.99 3.33
CA LYS A 98 20.05 16.26 2.79
C LYS A 98 20.88 15.02 3.14
N PRO A 99 21.46 14.30 2.16
CA PRO A 99 22.31 13.17 2.47
C PRO A 99 23.36 13.60 3.48
N ALA A 100 23.70 12.77 4.47
CA ALA A 100 24.70 13.11 5.48
C ALA A 100 26.02 13.60 4.84
N ALA A 101 26.38 13.03 3.68
CA ALA A 101 27.50 13.45 2.85
C ALA A 101 27.48 14.94 2.42
N GLN A 102 26.30 15.55 2.26
CA GLN A 102 26.15 16.98 1.98
C GLN A 102 26.31 17.84 3.23
N LEU A 103 26.04 17.31 4.42
CA LEU A 103 26.24 18.02 5.68
C LEU A 103 27.73 18.03 6.06
N HIS A 104 28.47 16.99 5.68
CA HIS A 104 29.91 16.86 5.94
C HIS A 104 30.77 17.16 4.70
N ALA A 105 30.23 17.86 3.68
CA ALA A 105 30.91 18.02 2.39
C ALA A 105 32.27 18.75 2.48
N GLU A 106 32.39 19.74 3.37
CA GLU A 106 33.66 20.46 3.58
C GLU A 106 34.68 19.60 4.35
N GLN A 107 34.22 18.88 5.38
CA GLN A 107 35.04 17.95 6.16
C GLN A 107 35.56 16.80 5.29
N ILE A 108 34.73 16.26 4.39
CA ILE A 108 35.13 15.23 3.42
C ILE A 108 36.27 15.72 2.52
N VAL A 109 36.24 16.98 2.09
CA VAL A 109 37.25 17.53 1.16
C VAL A 109 38.56 17.83 1.89
N ALA A 110 38.47 18.41 3.09
CA ALA A 110 39.64 18.66 3.93
C ALA A 110 40.33 17.34 4.31
N LEU A 111 39.55 16.36 4.80
CA LEU A 111 40.08 15.05 5.12
C LEU A 111 40.58 14.28 3.90
N PHE A 112 39.98 14.45 2.71
CA PHE A 112 40.50 13.81 1.50
C PHE A 112 41.78 14.48 0.97
N ALA A 113 42.04 15.73 1.32
CA ALA A 113 43.30 16.40 1.01
C ALA A 113 44.45 15.92 1.92
N GLU A 114 44.12 15.49 3.14
CA GLU A 114 45.07 14.99 4.14
C GLU A 114 45.20 13.46 4.15
N ALA A 115 44.11 12.74 3.87
CA ALA A 115 44.03 11.28 3.92
C ALA A 115 44.35 10.65 2.55
N THR A 116 44.90 9.43 2.60
CA THR A 116 45.40 8.76 1.39
C THR A 116 44.29 8.05 0.61
N SER A 117 43.15 7.74 1.25
CA SER A 117 42.08 6.95 0.63
C SER A 117 40.66 7.38 0.99
N ARG A 118 39.71 7.16 0.06
CA ARG A 118 38.27 7.40 0.26
C ARG A 118 37.66 6.57 1.40
N ARG A 119 38.25 5.41 1.69
CA ARG A 119 37.81 4.49 2.74
C ARG A 119 38.13 5.04 4.13
N GLU A 120 39.32 5.58 4.28
CA GLU A 120 39.77 6.21 5.53
C GLU A 120 38.89 7.43 5.91
N VAL A 121 38.56 8.27 4.93
CA VAL A 121 37.61 9.38 5.12
C VAL A 121 36.20 8.90 5.46
N ALA A 122 35.77 7.76 4.87
CA ALA A 122 34.47 7.17 5.15
C ALA A 122 34.39 6.64 6.58
N ASP A 123 35.44 5.94 7.04
CA ASP A 123 35.54 5.38 8.38
C ASP A 123 35.60 6.48 9.45
N GLN A 124 36.40 7.53 9.24
CA GLN A 124 36.52 8.66 10.19
C GLN A 124 35.22 9.47 10.34
N LEU A 125 34.44 9.61 9.26
CA LEU A 125 33.18 10.35 9.28
C LEU A 125 31.95 9.46 9.53
N ALA A 126 32.14 8.15 9.78
CA ALA A 126 31.07 7.17 9.88
C ALA A 126 30.08 7.22 8.69
N LEU A 127 30.61 7.41 7.49
CA LEU A 127 29.87 7.47 6.23
C LEU A 127 30.18 6.24 5.37
N SER A 128 29.31 5.93 4.39
CA SER A 128 29.67 4.94 3.37
C SER A 128 30.68 5.53 2.37
N GLU A 129 31.57 4.71 1.82
CA GLU A 129 32.47 5.12 0.73
C GLU A 129 31.72 5.74 -0.47
N ARG A 130 30.51 5.22 -0.75
CA ARG A 130 29.62 5.75 -1.80
C ARG A 130 29.14 7.17 -1.50
N SER A 131 28.94 7.50 -0.23
CA SER A 131 28.57 8.84 0.24
C SER A 131 29.73 9.83 0.03
N VAL A 132 30.94 9.43 0.41
CA VAL A 132 32.17 10.21 0.22
C VAL A 132 32.44 10.47 -1.26
N TYR A 133 32.38 9.42 -2.10
CA TYR A 133 32.54 9.54 -3.55
C TYR A 133 31.52 10.49 -4.19
N ARG A 134 30.25 10.42 -3.80
CA ARG A 134 29.20 11.32 -4.31
C ARG A 134 29.43 12.77 -3.91
N ALA A 135 29.94 13.03 -2.70
CA ALA A 135 30.27 14.38 -2.24
C ALA A 135 31.44 14.97 -3.05
N LEU A 136 32.52 14.22 -3.23
CA LEU A 136 33.68 14.65 -4.03
C LEU A 136 33.34 14.88 -5.50
N LYS A 137 32.58 13.95 -6.12
CA LYS A 137 32.15 14.07 -7.53
C LYS A 137 31.27 15.30 -7.74
N ARG A 138 30.40 15.62 -6.79
CA ARG A 138 29.51 16.78 -6.88
C ARG A 138 30.28 18.10 -6.75
N ARG A 139 31.23 18.19 -5.81
CA ARG A 139 32.05 19.40 -5.65
C ARG A 139 32.95 19.69 -6.86
N LYS A 140 33.44 18.66 -7.54
CA LYS A 140 34.17 18.82 -8.81
C LYS A 140 33.26 19.27 -9.97
N ALA A 141 31.94 19.05 -9.89
CA ALA A 141 30.99 19.52 -10.89
C ALA A 141 30.47 20.95 -10.60
N ASP A 142 30.56 21.39 -9.34
CA ASP A 142 30.16 22.72 -8.88
C ASP A 142 31.33 23.74 -8.88
N ALA A 143 32.56 23.31 -9.21
CA ALA A 143 33.78 24.12 -9.32
C ALA A 143 34.21 24.25 -10.78
#